data_AF-A0A146KX94-F1
#
_entry.id   AF-A0A146KX94-F1
#
_cell.length_a   1.000
_cell.length_b   1.000
_cell.length_c   1.000
_cell.angle_alpha   90.00
_cell.angle_beta   90.00
_cell.angle_gamma   90.00
#
_symmetry.space_group_name_H-M   'P 1'
#
loop_
_entity.id
_entity.type
_entity.pdbx_description
1 polymer ?
#
loop_
_entity_poly.entity_id
_entity_poly.type
_entity_poly.pdbx_seq_one_letter_code
_entity_poly.pdbx_strand_id
1 'polypeptide(L)'
;MVNHFVQEFKRKYKKDLTSNKRAVRRLRTSCERAKRTLSSSTQASIEIDSLFEGIDFYTSITRARFEELNADLFRSTMDPVEKSLRDAKMDKAQIHDIVLVGGSTRIPKVQKLLQDFFNGKELNKSINPDEAVAYGAAVQA
;
A
#
# COMPACT_ATOMS: atom_id res chain seq x y z
N MET A 1 3.68 8.67 1.44
CA MET A 1 2.47 9.50 1.23
C MET A 1 2.27 10.60 2.27
N VAL A 2 2.21 10.32 3.58
CA VAL A 2 2.08 11.39 4.60
C VAL A 2 3.18 12.45 4.46
N ASN A 3 4.44 12.04 4.35
CA ASN A 3 5.56 12.96 4.17
C ASN A 3 5.42 13.80 2.88
N HIS A 4 4.90 13.22 1.80
CA HIS A 4 4.65 13.96 0.56
C HIS A 4 3.66 15.11 0.79
N PHE A 5 2.54 14.84 1.46
CA PHE A 5 1.55 15.87 1.77
C PHE A 5 1.97 16.85 2.86
N VAL A 6 2.83 16.44 3.80
CA VAL A 6 3.49 17.37 4.74
C VAL A 6 4.33 18.38 3.97
N GLN A 7 5.14 17.93 3.01
CA GLN A 7 5.95 18.83 2.18
C GLN A 7 5.09 19.70 1.26
N GLU A 8 4.01 19.14 0.71
CA GLU A 8 3.05 19.90 -0.10
C GLU A 8 2.36 21.01 0.71
N PHE A 9 1.88 20.68 1.92
CA PHE A 9 1.27 21.65 2.84
C PHE A 9 2.27 22.75 3.20
N LYS A 10 3.51 22.38 3.54
CA LYS A 10 4.58 23.33 3.84
C LYS A 10 4.89 24.24 2.65
N ARG A 11 4.91 23.72 1.44
CA ARG A 11 5.14 24.50 0.22
C ARG A 11 4.00 25.49 -0.06
N LYS A 12 2.75 25.03 0.07
CA LYS A 12 1.52 25.79 -0.26
C LYS A 12 1.17 26.86 0.78
N TYR A 13 1.31 26.54 2.06
CA TYR A 13 0.87 27.41 3.16
C TYR A 13 2.02 27.99 4.00
N LYS A 14 3.27 27.64 3.68
CA LYS A 14 4.49 28.08 4.40
C LYS A 14 4.49 27.74 5.91
N LYS A 15 3.70 26.74 6.30
CA LYS A 15 3.56 26.26 7.69
C LYS A 15 3.96 24.80 7.82
N ASP A 16 4.61 24.45 8.93
CA ASP A 16 5.08 23.09 9.20
C ASP A 16 4.15 22.37 10.19
N LEU A 17 3.31 21.48 9.67
CA LEU A 17 2.34 20.73 10.46
C LEU A 17 2.96 19.60 11.30
N THR A 18 4.25 19.26 11.10
CA THR A 18 4.92 18.16 11.82
C THR A 18 5.01 18.40 13.33
N SER A 19 5.01 19.67 13.74
CA SER A 19 4.93 20.12 15.13
C SER A 19 3.63 19.70 15.83
N ASN A 20 2.54 19.52 15.10
CA ASN A 20 1.23 19.19 15.65
C ASN A 20 0.87 17.72 15.38
N LYS A 21 1.03 16.89 16.43
CA LYS A 21 0.73 15.45 16.39
C LYS A 21 -0.72 15.15 15.99
N ARG A 22 -1.68 16.00 16.36
CA ARG A 22 -3.11 15.84 15.98
C ARG A 22 -3.28 16.06 14.48
N ALA A 23 -2.67 17.09 13.92
CA ALA A 23 -2.69 17.37 12.47
C ALA A 23 -2.07 16.21 11.68
N VAL A 24 -0.88 15.74 12.09
CA VAL A 24 -0.21 14.58 11.46
C VAL A 24 -1.07 13.32 11.52
N ARG A 25 -1.74 13.06 12.66
CA ARG A 25 -2.64 11.90 12.80
C ARG A 25 -3.83 12.00 11.85
N ARG A 26 -4.49 13.17 11.77
CA ARG A 26 -5.62 13.38 10.84
C ARG A 26 -5.19 13.18 9.38
N LEU A 27 -4.04 13.74 9.00
CA LEU A 27 -3.48 13.54 7.66
C LEU A 27 -3.18 12.06 7.39
N ARG A 28 -2.63 11.33 8.37
CA ARG A 28 -2.38 9.89 8.25
C ARG A 28 -3.66 9.09 8.03
N THR A 29 -4.73 9.39 8.76
CA THR A 29 -6.03 8.73 8.57
C THR A 29 -6.58 8.96 7.16
N SER A 30 -6.55 10.21 6.66
CA SER A 30 -7.01 10.49 5.30
C SER A 30 -6.11 9.85 4.25
N CYS A 31 -4.79 9.83 4.46
CA CYS A 31 -3.87 9.08 3.61
C CYS A 31 -4.20 7.59 3.58
N GLU A 32 -4.51 6.98 4.72
CA GLU A 32 -4.83 5.55 4.79
C GLU A 32 -6.10 5.20 3.99
N ARG A 33 -7.13 6.06 4.07
CA ARG A 33 -8.33 5.96 3.23
C ARG A 33 -8.01 6.14 1.75
N ALA A 34 -7.25 7.18 1.40
CA ALA A 34 -6.84 7.42 0.02
C ALA A 34 -6.06 6.24 -0.57
N LYS A 35 -5.16 5.61 0.22
CA LYS A 35 -4.45 4.38 -0.18
C LYS A 35 -5.42 3.26 -0.55
N ARG A 36 -6.45 3.02 0.27
CA ARG A 36 -7.46 1.99 -0.01
C ARG A 36 -8.22 2.30 -1.31
N THR A 37 -8.62 3.56 -1.50
CA THR A 37 -9.28 4.01 -2.74
C THR A 37 -8.38 3.82 -3.95
N LEU A 38 -7.07 4.08 -3.84
CA LEU A 38 -6.13 3.90 -4.94
C LEU A 38 -5.92 2.44 -5.35
N SER A 39 -6.28 1.47 -4.50
CA SER A 39 -6.27 0.05 -4.88
C SER A 39 -7.34 -0.30 -5.92
N SER A 40 -8.45 0.44 -5.97
CA SER A 40 -9.53 0.24 -6.95
C SER A 40 -9.62 1.37 -8.00
N SER A 41 -9.35 2.61 -7.61
CA SER A 41 -9.43 3.81 -8.46
C SER A 41 -8.05 4.36 -8.84
N THR A 42 -7.97 5.11 -9.93
CA THR A 42 -6.71 5.71 -10.42
C THR A 42 -6.36 7.04 -9.75
N GLN A 43 -7.28 7.62 -8.98
CA GLN A 43 -7.11 8.85 -8.22
C GLN A 43 -7.91 8.80 -6.91
N ALA A 44 -7.46 9.53 -5.90
CA ALA A 44 -8.17 9.74 -4.64
C ALA A 44 -8.03 11.20 -4.18
N SER A 45 -9.10 11.79 -3.64
CA SER A 45 -9.06 13.11 -2.99
C SER A 45 -8.67 12.98 -1.51
N ILE A 46 -8.05 14.03 -0.99
CA ILE A 46 -7.78 14.24 0.44
C ILE A 46 -8.39 15.57 0.81
N GLU A 47 -9.32 15.52 1.74
CA GLU A 47 -10.14 16.65 2.16
C GLU A 47 -10.15 16.66 3.69
N ILE A 48 -9.55 17.68 4.29
CA ILE A 48 -9.44 17.81 5.75
C ILE A 48 -9.65 19.25 6.17
N ASP A 49 -10.80 19.53 6.77
CA ASP A 49 -11.12 20.86 7.31
C ASP A 49 -10.25 21.19 8.52
N SER A 50 -9.79 22.43 8.61
CA SER A 50 -8.99 22.96 9.71
C SER A 50 -7.86 22.01 10.13
N LEU A 51 -7.07 21.54 9.16
CA LEU A 51 -6.00 20.59 9.40
C LEU A 51 -4.94 21.15 10.35
N PHE A 52 -4.53 22.40 10.15
CA PHE A 52 -3.51 23.07 10.96
C PHE A 52 -3.77 24.59 11.00
N GLU A 53 -3.85 25.18 12.21
CA GLU A 53 -4.10 26.62 12.42
C GLU A 53 -5.29 27.18 11.63
N GLY A 54 -6.40 26.43 11.61
CA GLY A 54 -7.62 26.82 10.89
C GLY A 54 -7.55 26.68 9.36
N ILE A 55 -6.43 26.20 8.82
CA ILE A 55 -6.26 26.01 7.37
C ILE A 55 -6.84 24.67 6.94
N ASP A 56 -7.75 24.71 5.98
CA ASP A 56 -8.27 23.53 5.31
C ASP A 56 -7.25 22.97 4.31
N PHE A 57 -7.20 21.65 4.19
CA PHE A 57 -6.32 20.96 3.25
C PHE A 57 -7.13 20.09 2.29
N TYR A 58 -7.29 20.61 1.07
CA TYR A 58 -7.89 19.92 -0.07
C TYR A 58 -6.83 19.68 -1.14
N THR A 59 -6.61 18.41 -1.49
CA THR A 59 -5.67 17.98 -2.53
C THR A 59 -6.11 16.62 -3.10
N SER A 60 -5.40 16.11 -4.10
CA SER A 60 -5.64 14.77 -4.64
C SER A 60 -4.32 14.09 -5.01
N ILE A 61 -4.36 12.77 -5.11
CA ILE A 61 -3.21 11.96 -5.53
C ILE A 61 -3.65 10.90 -6.53
N THR A 62 -2.81 10.67 -7.54
CA THR A 62 -3.00 9.62 -8.53
C THR A 62 -2.32 8.33 -8.08
N ARG A 63 -2.81 7.19 -8.58
CA ARG A 63 -2.20 5.88 -8.34
C ARG A 63 -0.74 5.87 -8.81
N ALA A 64 -0.46 6.45 -9.98
CA ALA A 64 0.89 6.57 -10.51
C ALA A 64 1.84 7.29 -9.52
N ARG A 65 1.40 8.42 -8.94
CA ARG A 65 2.20 9.15 -7.95
C ARG A 65 2.38 8.36 -6.66
N PHE A 66 1.34 7.65 -6.21
CA PHE A 66 1.44 6.76 -5.06
C PHE A 66 2.44 5.61 -5.31
N GLU A 67 2.41 5.00 -6.49
CA GLU A 67 3.34 3.94 -6.87
C GLU A 67 4.78 4.43 -6.95
N GLU A 68 5.01 5.62 -7.52
CA GLU A 68 6.31 6.26 -7.57
C GLU A 68 6.88 6.53 -6.15
N LEU A 69 6.04 7.07 -5.25
CA LEU A 69 6.43 7.38 -3.86
C LEU A 69 6.81 6.15 -3.02
N ASN A 70 6.46 4.95 -3.46
CA ASN A 70 6.75 3.70 -2.75
C ASN A 70 7.47 2.68 -3.65
N ALA A 71 8.07 3.12 -4.76
CA ALA A 71 8.61 2.22 -5.78
C ALA A 71 9.73 1.32 -5.22
N ASP A 72 10.57 1.89 -4.35
CA ASP A 72 11.61 1.18 -3.59
C ASP A 72 11.01 0.13 -2.66
N LEU A 73 10.03 0.52 -1.82
CA LEU A 73 9.37 -0.37 -0.87
C LEU A 73 8.61 -1.51 -1.56
N PHE A 74 8.00 -1.25 -2.72
CA PHE A 74 7.32 -2.29 -3.48
C PHE A 74 8.30 -3.28 -4.09
N ARG A 75 9.45 -2.81 -4.61
CA ARG A 75 10.49 -3.70 -5.15
C ARG A 75 11.13 -4.56 -4.06
N SER A 76 11.41 -3.99 -2.88
CA SER A 76 12.02 -4.73 -1.76
C SER A 76 11.13 -5.85 -1.22
N THR A 77 9.84 -5.91 -1.60
CA THR A 77 8.98 -7.06 -1.26
C THR A 77 9.36 -8.33 -2.02
N MET A 78 10.16 -8.25 -3.08
CA MET A 78 10.62 -9.41 -3.83
C MET A 78 11.82 -10.10 -3.17
N ASP A 79 12.65 -9.37 -2.41
CA ASP A 79 13.84 -9.94 -1.77
C ASP A 79 13.49 -11.13 -0.84
N PRO A 80 12.43 -11.06 0.00
CA PRO A 80 11.99 -12.20 0.80
C PRO A 80 11.43 -13.37 -0.05
N VAL A 81 10.79 -13.08 -1.19
CA VAL A 81 10.24 -14.12 -2.09
C VAL A 81 11.39 -14.93 -2.68
N GLU A 82 12.41 -14.26 -3.22
CA GLU A 82 13.60 -14.93 -3.74
C GLU A 82 14.36 -15.70 -2.66
N LYS A 83 14.49 -15.11 -1.46
CA LYS A 83 15.13 -15.78 -0.34
C LYS A 83 14.40 -17.06 0.03
N SER A 84 13.07 -17.03 0.10
CA SER A 84 12.25 -18.20 0.42
C SER A 84 12.42 -19.32 -0.62
N LEU A 85 12.50 -18.98 -1.90
CA LEU A 85 12.77 -19.95 -2.98
C LEU A 85 14.16 -20.57 -2.85
N ARG A 86 15.19 -19.75 -2.56
CA ARG A 86 16.56 -20.22 -2.35
C ARG A 86 16.66 -21.17 -1.15
N ASP A 87 16.05 -20.79 -0.03
CA ASP A 87 16.05 -21.60 1.20
C ASP A 87 15.32 -22.94 0.98
N ALA A 88 14.24 -22.94 0.19
CA ALA A 88 13.51 -24.15 -0.22
C ALA A 88 14.21 -24.95 -1.33
N LYS A 89 15.27 -24.42 -1.96
CA LYS A 89 15.94 -24.98 -3.14
C LYS A 89 14.97 -25.27 -4.30
N MET A 90 14.00 -24.39 -4.50
CA MET A 90 12.98 -24.51 -5.54
C MET A 90 13.15 -23.45 -6.62
N ASP A 91 12.99 -23.86 -7.88
CA ASP A 91 12.82 -22.93 -8.98
C ASP A 91 11.40 -22.33 -8.98
N LYS A 92 11.27 -21.09 -9.48
CA LYS A 92 9.99 -20.41 -9.60
C LYS A 92 8.94 -21.19 -10.40
N ALA A 93 9.35 -22.00 -11.38
CA ALA A 93 8.45 -22.82 -12.19
C ALA A 93 7.81 -23.97 -11.38
N GLN A 94 8.43 -24.36 -10.26
CA GLN A 94 7.91 -25.41 -9.38
C GLN A 94 6.81 -24.91 -8.43
N ILE A 95 6.54 -23.60 -8.41
CA ILE A 95 5.45 -23.03 -7.62
C ILE A 95 4.14 -23.24 -8.37
N HIS A 96 3.22 -23.99 -7.76
CA HIS A 96 1.94 -24.36 -8.35
C HIS A 96 0.86 -23.28 -8.14
N ASP A 97 0.85 -22.66 -6.96
CA ASP A 97 -0.14 -21.65 -6.59
C ASP A 97 0.52 -20.51 -5.81
N ILE A 98 -0.01 -19.31 -5.99
CA ILE A 98 0.42 -18.10 -5.27
C ILE A 98 -0.80 -17.51 -4.59
N VAL A 99 -0.90 -17.67 -3.28
CA VAL A 99 -2.02 -17.14 -2.49
C VAL A 99 -1.66 -15.79 -1.90
N LEU A 100 -2.51 -14.80 -2.11
CA LEU A 100 -2.34 -13.45 -1.57
C LEU A 100 -3.04 -13.33 -0.21
N VAL A 101 -2.28 -12.94 0.82
CA VAL A 101 -2.80 -12.76 2.19
C VAL A 101 -2.38 -11.40 2.74
N GLY A 102 -3.30 -10.73 3.42
CA GLY A 102 -3.17 -9.39 4.01
C GLY A 102 -3.60 -8.26 3.07
N GLY A 103 -4.31 -7.26 3.59
CA GLY A 103 -4.97 -6.23 2.78
C GLY A 103 -4.05 -5.37 1.90
N SER A 104 -2.76 -5.25 2.19
CA SER A 104 -1.80 -4.55 1.31
C SER A 104 -1.55 -5.28 -0.01
N THR A 105 -1.84 -6.59 -0.09
CA THR A 105 -1.77 -7.34 -1.36
C THR A 105 -2.84 -6.91 -2.36
N ARG A 106 -3.84 -6.12 -1.94
CA ARG A 106 -4.84 -5.52 -2.84
C ARG A 106 -4.25 -4.42 -3.73
N ILE A 107 -3.02 -3.94 -3.45
CA ILE A 107 -2.36 -2.91 -4.25
C ILE A 107 -2.00 -3.49 -5.63
N PRO A 108 -2.51 -2.92 -6.74
CA PRO A 108 -2.29 -3.46 -8.09
C PRO A 108 -0.81 -3.58 -8.46
N LYS A 109 0.02 -2.63 -8.05
CA LYS A 109 1.47 -2.66 -8.32
C LYS A 109 2.18 -3.84 -7.67
N VAL A 110 1.79 -4.20 -6.44
CA VAL A 110 2.37 -5.35 -5.72
C VAL A 110 1.98 -6.65 -6.42
N GLN A 111 0.71 -6.79 -6.81
CA GLN A 111 0.24 -7.94 -7.59
C GLN A 111 1.00 -8.06 -8.92
N LYS A 112 1.15 -6.94 -9.64
CA LYS A 112 1.87 -6.92 -10.91
C LYS A 112 3.32 -7.35 -10.74
N LEU A 113 4.05 -6.81 -9.75
CA LEU A 113 5.44 -7.20 -9.49
C LEU A 113 5.56 -8.70 -9.21
N LEU A 114 4.66 -9.25 -8.40
CA LEU A 114 4.66 -10.66 -8.07
C LEU A 114 4.32 -11.54 -9.29
N GLN A 115 3.33 -11.14 -10.08
CA GLN A 115 2.96 -11.84 -11.32
C GLN A 115 4.11 -11.80 -12.33
N ASP A 116 4.74 -10.65 -12.53
CA ASP A 116 5.90 -10.48 -13.41
C ASP A 116 7.07 -11.37 -12.94
N PHE A 117 7.32 -11.44 -11.62
CA PHE A 117 8.35 -12.30 -11.02
C PHE A 117 8.13 -13.79 -11.32
N PHE A 118 6.87 -14.25 -11.28
CA PHE A 118 6.47 -15.61 -11.62
C PHE A 118 6.07 -15.78 -13.10
N ASN A 119 6.67 -15.00 -14.01
CA ASN A 119 6.51 -15.13 -15.45
C ASN A 119 5.05 -15.08 -15.95
N GLY A 120 4.22 -14.23 -15.33
CA GLY A 120 2.82 -14.05 -15.71
C GLY A 120 1.84 -15.01 -15.02
N LYS A 121 2.32 -15.92 -14.16
CA LYS A 121 1.46 -16.87 -13.43
C LYS A 121 0.32 -16.16 -12.70
N GLU A 122 -0.89 -16.69 -12.83
CA GLU A 122 -2.06 -16.11 -12.18
C GLU A 122 -1.95 -16.19 -10.66
N LEU A 123 -2.34 -15.10 -10.00
CA LEU A 123 -2.37 -15.00 -8.55
C LEU A 123 -3.73 -15.47 -8.05
N ASN A 124 -3.73 -16.35 -7.05
CA ASN A 124 -4.95 -16.87 -6.46
C ASN A 124 -5.65 -15.78 -5.63
N LYS A 125 -6.88 -15.45 -6.06
CA LYS A 125 -7.78 -14.46 -5.46
C LYS A 125 -9.07 -15.07 -4.93
N SER A 126 -9.18 -16.40 -4.87
CA SER A 126 -10.40 -17.07 -4.41
C SER A 126 -10.62 -16.94 -2.91
N ILE A 127 -9.58 -16.58 -2.15
CA ILE A 127 -9.61 -16.41 -0.71
C ILE A 127 -9.61 -14.92 -0.37
N ASN A 128 -10.43 -14.53 0.60
CA ASN A 128 -10.38 -13.18 1.14
C ASN A 128 -9.05 -12.95 1.87
N PRO A 129 -8.17 -12.05 1.40
CA PRO A 129 -6.82 -11.89 1.95
C PRO A 129 -6.82 -11.44 3.41
N ASP A 130 -7.87 -10.76 3.87
CA ASP A 130 -7.95 -10.25 5.25
C ASP A 130 -8.45 -11.32 6.24
N GLU A 131 -9.06 -12.41 5.77
CA GLU A 131 -9.67 -13.45 6.59
C GLU A 131 -8.93 -14.80 6.50
N ALA A 132 -8.11 -15.00 5.47
CA ALA A 132 -7.42 -16.26 5.19
C ALA A 132 -6.70 -16.85 6.42
N VAL A 133 -6.02 -16.01 7.19
CA VAL A 133 -5.27 -16.44 8.39
C VAL A 133 -6.22 -16.89 9.51
N ALA A 134 -7.27 -16.12 9.77
CA ALA A 134 -8.24 -16.44 10.83
C ALA A 134 -9.02 -17.71 10.49
N TYR A 135 -9.39 -17.89 9.22
CA TYR A 135 -10.04 -19.09 8.73
C TYR A 135 -9.15 -20.33 8.91
N GLY A 136 -7.88 -20.25 8.47
CA GLY A 136 -6.93 -21.34 8.65
C GLY A 136 -6.69 -21.71 10.11
N ALA A 137 -6.63 -20.71 11.00
CA ALA A 137 -6.51 -20.94 12.44
C ALA A 137 -7.73 -21.65 13.03
N ALA A 138 -8.95 -21.28 12.60
CA ALA A 138 -10.19 -21.90 13.09
C ALA A 138 -10.36 -23.34 12.61
N VAL A 139 -9.88 -23.69 11.42
CA VAL A 139 -9.92 -25.08 10.91
C VAL A 139 -9.00 -26.01 11.72
N GLN A 140 -7.89 -25.48 12.23
CA GLN A 140 -6.91 -26.25 13.00
C GLN A 140 -7.22 -26.35 14.50
N ALA A 141 -8.12 -25.49 15.01
CA ALA A 141 -8.49 -25.40 16.43
C ALA A 141 -9.38 -26.57 16.89
#